data_AF-A0AB37M5R6-F1
#
_entry.id   AF-A0AB37M5R6-F1
#
_cell.length_a   1.000
_cell.length_b   1.000
_cell.length_c   1.000
_cell.angle_alpha   90.00
_cell.angle_beta   90.00
_cell.angle_gamma   90.00
#
_symmetry.space_group_name_H-M   'P 1'
#
loop_
_entity.id
_entity.type
_entity.pdbx_description
1 polymer ?
#
loop_
_entity_poly.entity_id
_entity_poly.type
_entity_poly.pdbx_seq_one_letter_code
_entity_poly.pdbx_strand_id
1 'polypeptide(L)'
;MEFKSLKNIETSFKQIRLFGIVFVVMCTLITGYAVWNSYTFAEAQRQKIYVLDGGKSLMLALSQDLTQNRPVEAREHVKRFHELFFTLSPDKNAIESNIKRSLFLA
;
A
#
# COMPACT_ATOMS: atom_id res chain seq x y z
N MET A 1 -43.83 16.31 -56.62
CA MET A 1 -43.53 16.49 -55.19
C MET A 1 -42.38 15.54 -54.87
N GLU A 2 -41.16 16.06 -54.77
CA GLU A 2 -39.97 15.22 -54.55
C GLU A 2 -39.92 14.66 -53.13
N PHE A 3 -39.55 13.39 -53.04
CA PHE A 3 -39.51 12.57 -51.84
C PHE A 3 -38.50 13.09 -50.79
N LYS A 4 -38.91 14.05 -49.96
CA LYS A 4 -38.13 14.54 -48.80
C LYS A 4 -37.80 13.43 -47.78
N SER A 5 -38.54 12.33 -47.76
CA SER A 5 -38.35 11.21 -46.82
C SER A 5 -37.01 10.48 -47.00
N LEU A 6 -36.58 10.25 -48.25
CA LEU A 6 -35.36 9.48 -48.55
C LEU A 6 -34.10 10.19 -48.03
N LYS A 7 -34.08 11.52 -48.11
CA LYS A 7 -32.96 12.35 -47.61
C LYS A 7 -32.78 12.24 -46.09
N ASN A 8 -33.86 11.99 -45.35
CA ASN A 8 -33.86 11.96 -43.89
C ASN A 8 -33.38 10.60 -43.34
N ILE A 9 -33.63 9.52 -44.07
CA ILE A 9 -33.17 8.17 -43.73
C ILE A 9 -31.65 8.07 -43.87
N GLU A 10 -31.09 8.63 -44.94
CA GLU A 10 -29.64 8.63 -45.18
C GLU A 10 -28.86 9.44 -44.11
N THR A 11 -29.36 10.62 -43.73
CA THR A 11 -28.77 11.40 -42.63
C THR A 11 -28.87 10.69 -41.28
N SER A 12 -29.99 10.00 -41.03
CA SER A 12 -30.18 9.21 -39.80
C SER A 12 -29.21 8.03 -39.71
N PHE A 13 -28.98 7.32 -40.82
CA PHE A 13 -27.97 6.25 -40.89
C PHE A 13 -26.55 6.76 -40.64
N LYS A 14 -26.20 7.93 -41.20
CA LYS A 14 -24.91 8.57 -40.97
C LYS A 14 -24.71 8.96 -39.50
N GLN A 15 -25.75 9.47 -38.85
CA GLN A 15 -25.73 9.80 -37.42
C GLN A 15 -25.58 8.55 -36.55
N ILE A 16 -26.35 7.49 -36.80
CA ILE A 16 -26.25 6.23 -36.05
C ILE A 16 -24.83 5.66 -36.13
N ARG A 17 -24.22 5.69 -37.32
CA ARG A 17 -22.83 5.23 -37.51
C ARG A 17 -21.83 6.10 -36.74
N LEU A 18 -22.02 7.42 -36.74
CA LEU A 18 -21.17 8.33 -35.97
C LEU A 18 -21.28 8.06 -34.46
N PHE A 19 -22.49 7.89 -33.93
CA PHE A 19 -22.71 7.54 -32.53
C PHE A 19 -22.08 6.19 -32.17
N GLY A 20 -22.20 5.19 -33.05
CA GLY A 20 -21.55 3.89 -32.85
C GLY A 20 -20.03 3.99 -32.75
N ILE A 21 -19.40 4.79 -33.61
CA ILE A 21 -17.93 5.02 -33.57
C ILE A 21 -17.54 5.71 -32.25
N VAL A 22 -18.25 6.78 -31.87
CA VAL A 22 -17.98 7.49 -30.61
C VAL A 22 -18.13 6.56 -29.41
N PHE A 23 -19.15 5.70 -29.40
CA PHE A 23 -19.37 4.73 -28.34
C PHE A 23 -18.23 3.71 -28.23
N VAL A 24 -17.79 3.13 -29.35
CA VAL A 24 -16.67 2.17 -29.36
C VAL A 24 -15.37 2.82 -28.89
N VAL A 25 -15.10 4.06 -29.32
CA VAL A 25 -13.91 4.81 -28.86
C VAL A 25 -14.00 5.05 -27.34
N MET A 26 -15.15 5.48 -26.84
CA MET A 26 -15.36 5.70 -25.40
C MET A 26 -15.17 4.41 -24.59
N CYS A 27 -15.76 3.29 -25.04
CA CYS A 27 -15.57 2.00 -24.39
C CYS A 27 -14.10 1.59 -24.37
N THR A 28 -13.39 1.75 -25.49
CA THR A 28 -11.98 1.39 -25.60
C THR A 28 -11.11 2.21 -24.64
N LEU A 29 -11.38 3.51 -24.52
CA LEU A 29 -10.69 4.40 -23.58
C LEU A 29 -10.94 3.98 -22.12
N ILE A 30 -12.19 3.69 -21.76
CA ILE A 30 -12.55 3.25 -20.40
C ILE A 30 -11.86 1.93 -20.07
N THR A 31 -11.90 0.95 -20.98
CA THR A 31 -11.22 -0.34 -20.78
C THR A 31 -9.71 -0.16 -20.65
N GLY A 32 -9.08 0.65 -21.52
CA GLY A 32 -7.65 0.94 -21.44
C GLY A 32 -7.25 1.59 -20.10
N TYR A 33 -8.04 2.56 -19.64
CA TYR A 33 -7.83 3.21 -18.33
C TYR A 33 -8.01 2.23 -17.17
N ALA A 34 -9.02 1.37 -17.21
CA ALA A 34 -9.26 0.35 -16.18
C ALA A 34 -8.10 -0.65 -16.09
N VAL A 35 -7.60 -1.11 -17.24
CA VAL A 35 -6.44 -2.01 -17.33
C VAL A 35 -5.19 -1.34 -16.77
N TRP A 36 -4.91 -0.09 -17.15
CA TRP A 36 -3.79 0.67 -16.62
C TRP A 36 -3.84 0.78 -15.08
N ASN A 37 -5.00 1.19 -14.54
CA ASN A 37 -5.17 1.30 -13.09
C ASN A 37 -5.07 -0.04 -12.37
N SER A 38 -5.51 -1.13 -13.00
CA SER A 38 -5.35 -2.48 -12.45
C SER A 38 -3.88 -2.87 -12.36
N TYR A 39 -3.07 -2.56 -13.38
CA TYR A 39 -1.62 -2.82 -13.35
C TYR A 39 -0.91 -1.97 -12.30
N THR A 40 -1.18 -0.66 -12.22
CA THR A 40 -0.56 0.20 -11.20
C THR A 40 -0.96 -0.22 -9.79
N PHE A 41 -2.21 -0.64 -9.59
CA PHE A 41 -2.67 -1.20 -8.32
C PHE A 41 -1.99 -2.52 -8.00
N ALA A 42 -1.86 -3.44 -8.96
CA ALA A 42 -1.17 -4.71 -8.78
C ALA A 42 0.31 -4.50 -8.43
N GLU A 43 0.97 -3.52 -9.05
CA GLU A 43 2.35 -3.15 -8.77
C GLU A 43 2.51 -2.53 -7.37
N ALA A 44 1.57 -1.66 -6.97
CA ALA A 44 1.49 -1.13 -5.61
C ALA A 44 1.21 -2.23 -4.56
N GLN A 45 0.42 -3.26 -4.90
CA GLN A 45 0.24 -4.42 -4.01
C GLN A 45 1.51 -5.28 -3.93
N ARG A 46 2.27 -5.44 -5.03
CA ARG A 46 3.53 -6.21 -5.06
C ARG A 46 4.65 -5.61 -4.21
N GLN A 47 4.57 -4.32 -3.85
CA GLN A 47 5.50 -3.68 -2.92
C GLN A 47 5.27 -4.09 -1.44
N LYS A 48 4.20 -4.83 -1.13
CA LYS A 48 3.98 -5.41 0.21
C LYS A 48 4.71 -6.74 0.32
N ILE A 49 5.87 -6.72 0.95
CA ILE A 49 6.65 -7.92 1.25
C ILE A 49 5.91 -8.69 2.35
N TYR A 50 5.45 -9.91 2.06
CA TYR A 50 4.86 -10.81 3.04
C TYR A 50 5.97 -11.64 3.67
N VAL A 51 6.41 -11.26 4.87
CA VAL A 51 7.34 -12.10 5.65
C VAL A 51 6.50 -13.10 6.45
N LEU A 52 6.67 -14.38 6.15
CA LEU A 52 6.15 -15.48 6.96
C LEU A 52 7.06 -15.63 8.17
N ASP A 53 6.65 -15.13 9.33
CA ASP A 53 7.25 -15.55 10.60
C ASP A 53 6.54 -16.82 11.08
N GLY A 54 7.32 -17.83 11.45
CA GLY A 54 6.93 -19.24 11.58
C GLY A 54 5.81 -19.51 12.59
N GLY A 55 4.55 -19.24 12.21
CA GLY A 55 3.36 -19.76 12.87
C GLY A 55 2.45 -18.76 13.59
N LYS A 56 2.67 -17.44 13.50
CA LYS A 56 1.72 -16.45 14.05
C LYS A 56 1.43 -15.34 13.05
N SER A 57 0.16 -15.29 12.65
CA SER A 57 -0.57 -14.22 11.95
C SER A 57 0.27 -13.28 11.07
N LEU A 58 0.00 -13.34 9.76
CA LEU A 58 0.25 -12.30 8.76
C LEU A 58 -0.19 -10.92 9.31
N MET A 59 0.66 -10.27 10.08
CA MET A 59 0.47 -8.89 10.45
C MET A 59 1.37 -8.10 9.53
N LEU A 60 0.77 -7.75 8.38
CA LEU A 60 0.99 -6.51 7.66
C LEU A 60 2.29 -5.82 8.09
N ALA A 61 3.44 -6.27 7.57
CA ALA A 61 4.69 -5.52 7.61
C ALA A 61 4.58 -4.30 6.66
N LEU A 62 3.43 -3.62 6.72
CA LEU A 62 3.27 -2.24 6.36
C LEU A 62 4.30 -1.53 7.23
N SER A 63 5.25 -0.90 6.59
CA SER A 63 5.47 0.54 6.68
C SER A 63 4.33 1.36 7.34
N GLN A 64 3.86 0.98 8.53
CA GLN A 64 3.14 1.87 9.42
C GLN A 64 4.19 2.81 9.95
N ASP A 65 4.29 3.94 9.25
CA ASP A 65 4.67 5.20 9.84
C ASP A 65 5.97 5.12 10.67
N LEU A 66 7.10 4.83 10.01
CA LEU A 66 8.44 4.92 10.61
C LEU A 66 8.62 6.25 11.37
N THR A 67 7.97 7.30 10.88
CA THR A 67 7.86 8.62 11.51
C THR A 67 7.08 8.63 12.84
N GLN A 68 5.95 7.92 12.96
CA GLN A 68 5.22 7.82 14.23
C GLN A 68 5.82 6.79 15.20
N ASN A 69 6.51 5.76 14.69
CA ASN A 69 7.13 4.73 15.54
C ASN A 69 8.45 5.19 16.18
N ARG A 70 9.21 6.08 15.53
CA ARG A 70 10.45 6.67 16.05
C ARG A 70 10.38 7.22 17.48
N PRO A 71 9.39 8.03 17.87
CA PRO A 71 9.28 8.51 19.25
C PRO A 71 8.97 7.38 20.25
N VAL A 72 8.24 6.34 19.85
CA VAL A 72 7.93 5.20 20.71
C VAL A 72 9.15 4.30 20.88
N GLU A 73 9.89 4.04 19.80
CA GLU A 73 11.13 3.28 19.80
C GLU A 73 12.21 3.95 20.66
N ALA A 74 12.37 5.27 20.54
CA ALA A 74 13.29 6.03 21.38
C ALA A 74 12.92 5.96 22.88
N ARG A 75 11.62 6.03 23.20
CA ARG A 75 11.14 5.90 24.58
C ARG A 75 11.37 4.51 25.15
N GLU A 76 11.11 3.46 24.37
CA GLU A 76 11.37 2.08 24.78
C GLU A 76 12.87 1.80 24.91
N HIS A 77 13.72 2.35 24.05
CA HIS A 77 15.17 2.24 24.16
C HIS A 77 15.69 2.82 25.49
N VAL A 78 15.25 4.03 25.84
CA VAL A 78 15.59 4.66 27.13
C VAL A 78 15.06 3.84 28.30
N LYS A 79 13.81 3.36 28.22
CA LYS A 79 13.21 2.54 29.27
C LYS A 79 13.98 1.23 29.49
N ARG A 80 14.35 0.54 28.41
CA ARG A 80 15.13 -0.70 28.44
C ARG A 80 16.51 -0.50 29.08
N PHE A 81 17.17 0.62 28.76
CA PHE A 81 18.42 1.00 29.40
C PHE A 81 18.24 1.14 30.92
N HIS A 82 17.22 1.89 31.36
CA HIS A 82 16.95 2.11 32.79
C HIS A 82 16.60 0.80 33.52
N GLU A 83 15.79 -0.05 32.91
CA GLU A 83 15.45 -1.36 33.47
C GLU A 83 16.71 -2.21 33.68
N LEU A 84 17.60 -2.30 32.69
CA LEU A 84 18.81 -3.11 32.79
C LEU A 84 19.87 -2.48 33.71
N PHE A 85 20.02 -1.16 33.72
CA PHE A 85 21.06 -0.48 34.51
C PHE A 85 20.70 -0.39 35.99
N PHE A 86 19.43 -0.13 36.34
CA PHE A 86 19.01 0.08 37.73
C PHE A 86 18.42 -1.16 38.41
N THR A 87 18.23 -2.27 37.68
CA THR A 87 17.82 -3.53 38.30
C THR A 87 19.03 -4.23 38.91
N LEU A 88 19.16 -4.15 40.24
CA LEU A 88 20.12 -4.94 41.00
C LEU A 88 19.50 -6.26 41.45
N SER A 89 20.00 -7.35 40.86
CA SER A 89 19.75 -8.71 41.34
C SER A 89 20.73 -9.05 42.47
N PRO A 90 20.37 -9.91 43.45
CA PRO A 90 21.32 -10.38 44.47
C PRO A 90 22.45 -11.24 43.89
N ASP A 91 22.34 -11.70 42.64
CA ASP A 91 23.40 -12.43 41.94
C ASP A 91 24.35 -11.48 41.18
N LYS A 92 25.64 -11.57 41.53
CA LYS A 92 26.72 -10.78 40.92
C LYS A 92 26.84 -11.00 39.41
N ASN A 93 26.65 -12.24 38.93
CA ASN A 93 26.77 -12.54 37.51
C ASN A 93 25.63 -11.89 36.70
N ALA A 94 24.43 -11.84 37.29
CA ALA A 94 23.28 -11.16 36.70
C ALA A 94 23.48 -9.64 36.64
N ILE A 95 24.07 -9.03 37.68
CA ILE A 95 24.41 -7.60 37.69
C ILE A 95 25.39 -7.28 36.55
N GLU A 96 26.49 -8.03 36.44
CA GLU A 96 27.52 -7.77 35.42
C GLU A 96 26.96 -7.92 33.99
N SER A 97 26.14 -8.95 33.77
CA SER A 97 25.45 -9.17 32.48
C SER A 97 24.46 -8.04 32.15
N ASN A 98 23.66 -7.59 33.11
CA ASN A 98 22.69 -6.52 32.92
C ASN A 98 23.37 -5.17 32.64
N ILE A 99 24.45 -4.84 33.37
CA ILE A 99 25.26 -3.64 33.14
C ILE A 99 25.90 -3.69 31.76
N LYS A 100 26.48 -4.83 31.36
CA LYS A 100 27.06 -4.97 30.03
C LYS A 100 26.01 -4.72 28.94
N ARG A 101 24.81 -5.29 29.08
CA ARG A 101 23.70 -5.12 28.12
C ARG A 101 23.14 -3.70 28.09
N SER A 102 23.06 -3.01 29.22
CA SER A 102 22.63 -1.61 29.25
C SER A 102 23.66 -0.70 28.59
N LEU A 103 24.96 -0.92 28.82
CA LEU A 103 26.01 -0.12 28.18
C LEU A 103 26.09 -0.32 26.66
N PHE A 104 25.62 -1.44 26.12
CA PHE A 104 25.45 -1.62 24.67
C PHE A 104 24.24 -0.87 24.08
N LEU A 105 23.32 -0.42 24.93
CA LEU A 105 22.16 0.40 24.56
C LEU A 105 22.42 1.90 24.82
N ALA A 106 23.64 2.31 25.18
CA ALA A 106 24.03 3.70 25.41
C ALA A 106 24.91 4.20 24.27
#